data_AF-A0A960XQP8-F1
#
_entry.id   AF-A0A960XQP8-F1
#
_cell.length_a   1.000
_cell.length_b   1.000
_cell.length_c   1.000
_cell.angle_alpha   90.00
_cell.angle_beta   90.00
_cell.angle_gamma   90.00
#
_symmetry.space_group_name_H-M   'P 1'
#
loop_
_entity.id
_entity.type
_entity.pdbx_description
1 polymer ?
#
loop_
_entity_poly.entity_id
_entity_poly.type
_entity_poly.pdbx_seq_one_letter_code
_entity_poly.pdbx_strand_id
1 'polypeptide(L)'
;MSAAEAERERERDGELSTGRMLRCRVRYFTDGAVIGSRSFVNEAFANARERFGGRRKDGARRLRGGPAAAGVLWSLRDLRKGI
;
A
#
# COMPACT_ATOMS: atom_id res chain seq x y z
N MET A 1 -13.12 -22.60 -8.62
CA MET A 1 -12.52 -22.75 -7.28
C MET A 1 -12.87 -24.14 -6.79
N SER A 2 -11.87 -25.01 -6.67
CA SER A 2 -12.07 -26.33 -6.09
C SER A 2 -12.30 -26.21 -4.57
N ALA A 3 -12.98 -27.18 -3.97
CA ALA A 3 -13.22 -27.19 -2.52
C ALA A 3 -11.91 -27.12 -1.72
N ALA A 4 -10.85 -27.76 -2.23
CA ALA A 4 -9.52 -27.75 -1.63
C ALA A 4 -8.83 -26.37 -1.68
N GLU A 5 -9.08 -25.56 -2.71
CA GLU A 5 -8.58 -24.18 -2.77
C GLU A 5 -9.28 -23.28 -1.77
N ALA A 6 -10.60 -23.46 -1.58
CA ALA A 6 -11.39 -22.68 -0.65
C ALA A 6 -11.05 -22.97 0.82
N GLU A 7 -10.71 -24.21 1.15
CA GLU A 7 -10.29 -24.62 2.49
C GLU A 7 -8.90 -24.06 2.86
N ARG A 8 -7.93 -24.13 1.93
CA ARG A 8 -6.60 -23.52 2.10
C ARG A 8 -6.64 -22.00 2.29
N GLU A 9 -7.57 -21.33 1.61
CA GLU A 9 -7.73 -19.88 1.77
C GLU A 9 -8.38 -19.53 3.11
N ARG A 10 -9.24 -20.40 3.67
CA ARG A 10 -9.78 -20.27 5.03
C ARG A 10 -8.69 -20.44 6.09
N GLU A 11 -7.79 -21.41 5.93
CA GLU A 11 -6.64 -21.60 6.82
C GLU A 11 -5.67 -20.40 6.81
N ARG A 12 -5.58 -19.70 5.67
CA ARG A 12 -4.81 -18.45 5.54
C ARG A 12 -5.56 -17.19 5.97
N ASP A 13 -6.77 -17.32 6.51
CA ASP A 13 -7.66 -16.20 6.86
C ASP A 13 -7.85 -15.18 5.72
N GLY A 14 -7.79 -15.66 4.47
CA GLY A 14 -7.85 -14.82 3.28
C GLY A 14 -6.65 -13.89 3.06
N GLU A 15 -5.52 -14.10 3.77
CA GLU A 15 -4.31 -13.28 3.60
C GLU A 15 -3.64 -13.53 2.24
N LEU A 16 -3.59 -12.47 1.43
CA LEU A 16 -2.89 -12.47 0.16
C LEU A 16 -1.39 -12.19 0.37
N SER A 17 -0.55 -12.89 -0.40
CA SER A 17 0.85 -12.51 -0.54
C SER A 17 0.97 -11.07 -1.07
N THR A 18 2.08 -10.39 -0.74
CA THR A 18 2.30 -8.98 -1.12
C THR A 18 2.06 -8.72 -2.61
N GLY A 19 2.60 -9.58 -3.48
CA GLY A 19 2.43 -9.47 -4.93
C GLY A 19 1.00 -9.71 -5.42
N ARG A 20 0.22 -10.57 -4.75
CA ARG A 20 -1.20 -10.79 -5.08
C ARG A 20 -2.07 -9.64 -4.56
N MET A 21 -1.80 -9.16 -3.35
CA MET A 21 -2.42 -7.95 -2.79
C MET A 21 -2.22 -6.72 -3.69
N LEU A 22 -1.00 -6.49 -4.17
CA LEU A 22 -0.69 -5.38 -5.07
C LEU A 22 -1.46 -5.47 -6.40
N ARG A 23 -1.57 -6.67 -6.98
CA ARG A 23 -2.36 -6.91 -8.21
C ARG A 23 -3.86 -6.65 -8.01
N CYS A 24 -4.41 -7.04 -6.86
CA CYS A 24 -5.82 -6.78 -6.54
C CYS A 24 -6.10 -5.30 -6.21
N ARG A 25 -5.07 -4.49 -5.93
CA ARG A 25 -5.22 -3.11 -5.46
C ARG A 25 -4.38 -2.14 -6.27
N VAL A 26 -4.65 -2.11 -7.58
CA VAL A 26 -4.04 -1.21 -8.59
C VAL A 26 -4.02 0.25 -8.16
N ARG A 27 -4.96 0.69 -7.32
CA ARG A 27 -5.01 2.05 -6.76
C ARG A 27 -3.73 2.49 -6.06
N TYR A 28 -2.92 1.57 -5.54
CA TYR A 28 -1.58 1.92 -5.05
C TYR A 28 -0.71 2.54 -6.15
N PHE A 29 -0.77 1.98 -7.36
CA PHE A 29 0.03 2.42 -8.50
C PHE A 29 -0.55 3.68 -9.14
N THR A 30 -1.88 3.80 -9.21
CA THR A 30 -2.54 4.95 -9.83
C THR A 30 -2.68 6.12 -8.86
N ASP A 31 -3.33 5.90 -7.71
CA ASP A 31 -3.66 6.99 -6.79
C ASP A 31 -2.63 7.14 -5.67
N GLY A 32 -1.74 6.18 -5.45
CA GLY A 32 -0.66 6.30 -4.46
C GLY A 32 0.42 7.32 -4.84
N ALA A 33 0.45 7.75 -6.11
CA ALA A 33 1.42 8.67 -6.75
C ALA A 33 2.86 8.16 -6.82
N VAL A 34 3.40 7.62 -5.72
CA VAL A 34 4.71 6.97 -5.64
C VAL A 34 4.56 5.76 -4.71
N ILE A 35 5.14 4.62 -5.08
CA ILE A 35 5.26 3.43 -4.23
C ILE A 35 6.74 3.10 -4.08
N GLY A 36 7.17 2.72 -2.87
CA GLY A 36 8.49 2.17 -2.67
C GLY A 36 8.83 1.95 -1.21
N SER A 37 10.13 1.93 -0.92
CA SER A 37 10.64 1.95 0.46
C SER A 37 10.28 3.28 1.14
N ARG A 38 10.35 3.31 2.48
CA ARG A 38 10.07 4.52 3.26
C ARG A 38 10.98 5.69 2.87
N SER A 39 12.28 5.43 2.69
CA SER A 39 13.27 6.44 2.32
C SER A 39 12.99 7.02 0.94
N PHE A 40 12.76 6.17 -0.06
CA PHE A 40 12.46 6.59 -1.42
C PHE A 40 11.21 7.47 -1.49
N VAL A 41 10.14 7.09 -0.80
CA VAL A 41 8.90 7.88 -0.77
C VAL A 41 9.09 9.21 -0.03
N ASN A 42 9.91 9.25 1.01
CA ASN A 42 10.22 10.49 1.73
C ASN A 42 11.10 11.44 0.90
N GLU A 43 12.02 10.92 0.11
CA GLU A 43 12.82 11.70 -0.83
C GLU A 43 11.92 12.34 -1.91
N ALA A 44 11.03 11.54 -2.51
CA ALA A 44 10.04 12.05 -3.46
C ALA A 44 9.13 13.12 -2.83
N PHE A 45 8.77 12.99 -1.55
CA PHE A 45 8.03 14.00 -0.82
C PHE A 45 8.82 15.30 -0.61
N ALA A 46 10.10 15.19 -0.24
CA ALA A 46 10.96 16.36 -0.06
C ALA A 46 11.12 17.14 -1.37
N ASN A 47 11.32 16.44 -2.49
CA ASN A 47 11.45 17.03 -3.82
C ASN A 47 10.17 17.69 -4.34
N ALA A 48 9.01 17.38 -3.77
CA ALA A 48 7.71 17.92 -4.14
C ALA A 48 7.02 18.62 -2.96
N ARG A 49 7.79 19.14 -1.99
CA ARG A 49 7.26 19.63 -0.72
C ARG A 49 6.22 20.72 -0.92
N GLU A 50 6.37 21.60 -1.91
CA GLU A 50 5.42 22.69 -2.16
C GLU A 50 4.01 22.19 -2.53
N ARG A 51 3.89 20.94 -2.99
CA ARG A 51 2.60 20.33 -3.37
C ARG A 51 1.78 19.81 -2.18
N PHE A 52 2.30 19.93 -0.96
CA PHE A 52 1.68 19.37 0.24
C PHE A 52 1.44 20.43 1.33
N GLY A 53 0.38 20.26 2.12
CA GLY A 53 0.06 21.20 3.21
C GLY A 53 1.14 21.29 4.30
N GLY A 54 1.24 22.44 4.98
CA GLY A 54 2.25 22.75 6.01
C GLY A 54 2.31 21.76 7.19
N ARG A 55 1.19 21.13 7.52
CA ARG A 55 1.07 20.12 8.60
C ARG A 55 1.78 18.80 8.27
N ARG A 56 1.99 18.50 6.99
CA ARG A 56 2.65 17.26 6.56
C ARG A 56 4.16 17.38 6.74
N LYS A 57 4.74 16.47 7.56
CA LYS A 57 6.18 16.44 7.87
C LYS A 57 6.96 15.36 7.11
N ASP A 58 6.28 14.30 6.66
CA ASP A 58 6.86 13.21 5.88
C ASP A 58 5.93 12.70 4.75
N GLY A 59 6.52 11.95 3.82
CA GLY A 59 5.87 11.42 2.62
C GLY A 59 5.26 10.04 2.82
N ALA A 60 5.98 9.14 3.48
CA ALA A 60 5.63 7.73 3.49
C ALA A 60 4.32 7.46 4.25
N ARG A 61 3.33 6.87 3.57
CA ARG A 61 2.09 6.36 4.16
C ARG A 61 2.06 4.84 4.04
N ARG A 62 1.68 4.15 5.11
CA ARG A 62 1.58 2.69 5.11
C ARG A 62 0.48 2.26 4.14
N LEU A 63 0.76 1.23 3.34
CA LEU A 63 -0.27 0.58 2.53
C LEU A 63 -1.32 -0.06 3.46
N ARG A 64 -2.59 -0.02 3.04
CA ARG A 64 -3.72 -0.60 3.78
C ARG A 64 -4.17 -1.92 3.10
N GLY A 65 -4.66 -2.89 3.85
CA GLY A 65 -5.31 -4.07 3.24
C GLY A 65 -4.47 -5.35 3.15
N GLY A 66 -3.51 -5.51 4.05
CA GLY A 66 -2.92 -6.81 4.34
C GLY A 66 -1.62 -6.69 5.15
N PRO A 67 -1.32 -7.61 6.07
CA PRO A 67 -0.08 -7.59 6.84
C PRO A 67 1.15 -7.83 5.96
N ALA A 68 1.01 -8.54 4.84
CA ALA A 68 2.12 -8.88 3.93
C ALA A 68 2.86 -7.67 3.32
N ALA A 69 2.23 -6.50 3.22
CA ALA A 69 2.89 -5.27 2.73
C ALA A 69 3.24 -4.29 3.87
N ALA A 70 2.77 -4.57 5.09
CA ALA A 70 2.86 -3.66 6.20
C ALA A 70 4.32 -3.49 6.63
N GLY A 71 4.82 -2.25 6.60
CA GLY A 71 6.19 -1.92 7.01
C GLY A 71 7.25 -2.07 5.90
N VAL A 72 6.96 -2.86 4.86
CA VAL A 72 7.87 -3.06 3.72
C VAL A 72 7.65 -1.99 2.65
N LEU A 73 6.39 -1.74 2.29
CA LEU A 73 6.01 -0.82 1.23
C LEU A 73 5.25 0.38 1.76
N TRP A 74 5.46 1.51 1.09
CA TRP A 74 4.90 2.81 1.42
C TRP A 74 4.38 3.49 0.16
N SER A 75 3.35 4.32 0.30
CA SER A 75 2.83 5.18 -0.78
C SER A 75 2.90 6.65 -0.39
N LEU A 76 3.04 7.53 -1.38
CA LEU A 76 3.11 8.98 -1.13
C LEU A 76 1.73 9.57 -0.80
N ARG A 77 0.64 9.02 -1.31
CA ARG A 77 -0.73 9.38 -0.89
C ARG A 77 -1.35 8.29 -0.03
N ASP A 78 -2.08 8.72 0.99
CA ASP A 78 -2.84 7.80 1.85
C ASP A 78 -4.10 7.35 1.12
N LEU A 79 -4.11 6.08 0.73
CA LEU A 79 -5.24 5.45 0.08
C LEU A 79 -6.23 4.98 1.13
N ARG A 80 -7.25 5.82 1.36
CA ARG A 80 -8.37 5.46 2.21
C ARG A 80 -9.21 4.40 1.51
N LYS A 81 -9.70 3.40 2.26
CA LYS A 81 -10.83 2.59 1.79
C LYS A 81 -11.97 3.58 1.52
N GLY A 82 -12.68 3.42 0.40
CA GLY A 82 -13.84 4.26 0.10
C GLY A 82 -14.85 4.22 1.25
N ILE A 83 -15.65 5.28 1.38
CA ILE A 83 -16.90 5.26 2.14
C ILE A 83 -17.72 4.06 1.68
#